data_AF-A0A7X6CBF4-F1
#
_entry.id   AF-A0A7X6CBF4-F1
#
_cell.length_a   1.000
_cell.length_b   1.000
_cell.length_c   1.000
_cell.angle_alpha   90.00
_cell.angle_beta   90.00
_cell.angle_gamma   90.00
#
_symmetry.space_group_name_H-M   'P 1'
#
loop_
_entity.id
_entity.type
_entity.pdbx_description
1 polymer ?
#
loop_
_entity_poly.entity_id
_entity_poly.type
_entity_poly.pdbx_seq_one_letter_code
_entity_poly.pdbx_strand_id
1 'polypeptide(L)'
;MSQTLPELQTEVQALQAEVDALRESREKLCKQRTSCRVTVSFPKNNTPEAIAEFHQENAAFGERWLRQLEEIDKETQAIEKQLQPKEAVLNTKQAELDKLLTVQHWQKVENDVQTGEKRLEAQARRINQAAAQLEAEIQSLKAMYDLLNPSYSEWFQEPTQIVEFVARTIPHVFPGSSGLILGNKEIEWEKK
;
A
#
# COMPACT_ATOMS: atom_id res chain seq x y z
N MET A 1 29.40 1.25 3.05
CA MET A 1 28.51 2.35 3.48
C MET A 1 27.15 2.04 2.88
N SER A 2 26.21 1.55 3.69
CA SER A 2 24.87 1.20 3.19
C SER A 2 24.14 2.50 2.81
N GLN A 3 23.66 2.62 1.57
CA GLN A 3 22.87 3.77 1.12
C GLN A 3 21.60 3.89 1.98
N THR A 4 21.18 5.11 2.32
CA THR A 4 19.93 5.31 3.08
C THR A 4 18.72 5.14 2.16
N LEU A 5 17.56 4.72 2.70
CA LEU A 5 16.34 4.52 1.90
C LEU A 5 15.92 5.79 1.11
N PRO A 6 16.00 7.02 1.66
CA PRO A 6 15.75 8.24 0.89
C PRO A 6 16.75 8.49 -0.24
N GLU A 7 18.03 8.18 -0.01
CA GLU A 7 19.06 8.27 -1.06
C GLU A 7 18.76 7.29 -2.20
N LEU A 8 18.45 6.03 -1.88
CA LEU A 8 18.11 5.02 -2.87
C LEU A 8 16.85 5.38 -3.66
N GLN A 9 15.81 5.92 -3.01
CA GLN A 9 14.60 6.42 -3.69
C GLN A 9 14.92 7.54 -4.68
N THR A 10 15.74 8.50 -4.27
CA THR A 10 16.16 9.63 -5.12
C THR A 10 16.96 9.13 -6.32
N GLU A 11 17.88 8.19 -6.10
CA GLU A 11 18.67 7.57 -7.17
C GLU A 11 17.82 6.79 -8.16
N VAL A 12 16.85 6.00 -7.67
CA VAL A 12 15.90 5.26 -8.53
C VAL A 12 15.06 6.23 -9.36
N GLN A 13 14.55 7.31 -8.78
CA GLN A 13 13.77 8.32 -9.49
C GLN A 13 14.59 9.02 -10.57
N ALA A 14 15.83 9.43 -10.25
CA ALA A 14 16.72 10.05 -11.22
C ALA A 14 17.03 9.10 -12.38
N LEU A 15 17.35 7.83 -12.07
CA LEU A 15 17.67 6.82 -13.07
C LEU A 15 16.46 6.46 -13.95
N GLN A 16 15.26 6.40 -13.37
CA GLN A 16 14.01 6.21 -14.10
C GLN A 16 13.79 7.35 -15.10
N ALA A 17 13.97 8.60 -14.68
CA ALA A 17 13.84 9.75 -15.57
C ALA A 17 14.85 9.72 -16.74
N GLU A 18 16.09 9.30 -16.48
CA GLU A 18 17.09 9.11 -17.53
C GLU A 18 16.71 8.00 -18.52
N VAL A 19 16.22 6.86 -18.03
CA VAL A 19 15.76 5.75 -18.86
C VAL A 19 14.57 6.18 -19.73
N ASP A 20 13.62 6.91 -19.16
CA ASP A 20 12.44 7.39 -19.89
C ASP A 20 12.82 8.40 -20.98
N ALA A 21 13.74 9.34 -20.68
CA ALA A 21 14.26 10.28 -21.69
C ALA A 21 14.96 9.57 -22.86
N LEU A 22 15.72 8.51 -22.59
CA LEU A 22 16.36 7.69 -23.62
C LEU A 22 15.35 6.88 -24.43
N ARG A 23 14.31 6.33 -23.79
CA ARG A 23 13.21 5.62 -24.48
C ARG A 23 12.44 6.55 -25.40
N GLU A 24 12.11 7.75 -24.94
CA GLU A 24 11.46 8.77 -25.78
C GLU A 24 12.33 9.16 -26.98
N SER A 25 13.64 9.31 -26.77
CA SER A 25 14.59 9.63 -27.84
C SER A 25 14.66 8.51 -28.89
N ARG A 26 14.70 7.26 -28.45
CA ARG A 26 14.62 6.08 -29.33
C ARG A 26 13.30 6.07 -30.11
N GLU A 27 12.18 6.34 -29.46
CA GLU A 27 10.86 6.35 -30.11
C GLU A 27 10.79 7.44 -31.20
N LYS A 28 11.35 8.62 -30.95
CA LYS A 28 11.47 9.70 -31.94
C LYS A 28 12.27 9.25 -33.17
N LEU A 29 13.43 8.60 -32.98
CA LEU A 29 14.23 8.05 -34.08
C LEU A 29 13.47 6.96 -34.85
N CYS A 30 12.77 6.05 -34.17
CA CYS A 30 11.94 5.04 -34.84
C CYS A 30 10.83 5.66 -35.70
N LYS A 31 10.19 6.74 -35.21
CA LYS A 31 9.20 7.49 -35.99
C LYS A 31 9.83 8.18 -37.19
N GLN A 32 10.98 8.83 -37.02
CA GLN A 32 11.73 9.45 -38.11
C GLN A 32 12.10 8.41 -39.18
N ARG A 33 12.67 7.27 -38.78
CA ARG A 33 12.98 6.15 -39.67
C ARG A 33 11.77 5.69 -40.48
N THR A 34 10.62 5.54 -39.83
CA THR A 34 9.37 5.09 -40.47
C THR A 34 8.79 6.13 -41.43
N SER A 35 8.99 7.42 -41.13
CA SER A 35 8.57 8.53 -42.00
C SER A 35 9.49 8.76 -43.20
N CYS A 36 10.68 8.17 -43.21
CA CYS A 36 11.66 8.33 -44.28
C CYS A 36 11.21 7.55 -45.54
N ARG A 37 10.50 8.25 -46.44
CA ARG A 37 9.96 7.68 -47.69
C ARG A 37 10.72 8.19 -48.90
N VAL A 38 10.88 7.32 -49.90
CA VAL A 38 11.42 7.65 -51.21
C VAL A 38 10.29 8.10 -52.12
N THR A 39 10.34 9.34 -52.60
CA THR A 39 9.42 9.85 -53.62
C THR A 39 10.15 9.85 -54.96
N VAL A 40 9.75 8.96 -55.87
CA VAL A 40 10.31 8.89 -57.22
C VAL A 40 9.42 9.69 -58.17
N SER A 41 10.00 10.70 -58.82
CA SER A 41 9.30 11.53 -59.82
C SER A 41 9.80 11.19 -61.21
N PHE A 42 8.96 10.52 -62.01
CA PHE A 42 9.33 10.09 -63.36
C PHE A 42 9.47 11.27 -64.34
N PRO A 43 10.35 11.16 -65.36
CA PRO A 43 10.52 12.20 -66.37
C PRO A 43 9.25 12.37 -67.22
N LYS A 44 9.00 13.60 -67.69
CA LYS A 44 7.79 13.94 -68.48
C LYS A 44 7.87 13.48 -69.94
N ASN A 45 9.07 13.17 -70.42
CA ASN A 45 9.37 12.77 -71.79
C ASN A 45 10.48 11.70 -71.80
N ASN A 46 10.43 10.81 -72.79
CA ASN A 46 11.33 9.65 -72.90
C ASN A 46 12.57 9.93 -73.75
N THR A 47 13.08 11.17 -73.74
CA THR A 47 14.33 11.44 -74.45
C THR A 47 15.50 10.78 -73.70
N PRO A 48 16.53 10.27 -74.40
CA PRO A 48 17.69 9.66 -73.77
C PRO A 48 18.32 10.55 -72.70
N GLU A 49 18.36 11.86 -72.93
CA GLU A 49 18.91 12.86 -72.01
C GLU A 49 18.04 13.00 -70.74
N ALA A 50 16.71 13.04 -70.88
CA ALA A 50 15.80 13.16 -69.74
C ALA A 50 15.78 11.87 -68.89
N ILE A 51 15.98 10.72 -69.51
CA ILE A 51 16.13 9.43 -68.82
C ILE A 51 17.47 9.39 -68.06
N ALA A 52 18.56 9.83 -68.69
CA ALA A 52 19.88 9.88 -68.06
C ALA A 52 19.91 10.84 -66.85
N GLU A 53 19.33 12.03 -66.98
CA GLU A 53 19.20 13.01 -65.91
C GLU A 53 18.35 12.45 -64.75
N PHE A 54 17.21 11.83 -65.05
CA PHE A 54 16.39 11.14 -64.05
C PHE A 54 17.17 10.05 -63.30
N HIS A 55 17.95 9.21 -64.00
CA HIS A 55 18.76 8.19 -63.34
C HIS A 55 19.84 8.78 -62.42
N GLN A 56 20.49 9.87 -62.84
CA GLN A 56 21.50 10.54 -62.05
C GLN A 56 20.89 11.19 -60.79
N GLU A 57 19.77 11.90 -60.94
CA GLU A 57 19.06 12.51 -59.81
C GLU A 57 18.54 11.47 -58.83
N ASN A 58 17.98 10.36 -59.33
CA ASN A 58 17.46 9.29 -58.50
C ASN A 58 18.58 8.53 -57.76
N ALA A 59 19.75 8.34 -58.40
CA ALA A 59 20.92 7.77 -57.74
C ALA A 59 21.44 8.69 -56.61
N ALA A 60 21.57 10.00 -56.87
CA ALA A 60 21.99 10.97 -55.85
C ALA A 60 20.96 11.13 -54.71
N PHE A 61 19.66 10.98 -55.01
CA PHE A 61 18.61 10.93 -54.00
C PHE A 61 18.71 9.65 -53.16
N GLY A 62 18.87 8.49 -53.81
CA GLY A 62 19.02 7.20 -53.15
C GLY A 62 20.23 7.14 -52.20
N GLU A 63 21.38 7.69 -52.62
CA GLU A 63 22.57 7.79 -51.76
C GLU A 63 22.34 8.66 -50.52
N ARG A 64 21.68 9.82 -50.69
CA ARG A 64 21.36 10.71 -49.56
C ARG A 64 20.38 10.05 -48.58
N TRP A 65 19.38 9.36 -49.11
CA TRP A 65 18.40 8.62 -48.30
C TRP A 65 19.05 7.47 -47.52
N LEU A 66 19.93 6.68 -48.14
CA LEU A 66 20.67 5.62 -47.47
C LEU A 66 21.52 6.17 -46.32
N ARG A 67 22.23 7.28 -46.53
CA ARG A 67 23.02 7.93 -45.47
C ARG A 67 22.14 8.37 -44.29
N GLN A 68 20.97 8.95 -44.56
CA GLN A 68 20.04 9.35 -43.50
C GLN A 68 19.53 8.16 -42.68
N LEU A 69 19.21 7.05 -43.34
CA LEU A 69 18.83 5.82 -42.63
C LEU A 69 19.97 5.24 -41.81
N GLU A 70 21.19 5.20 -42.35
CA GLU A 70 22.37 4.73 -41.63
C GLU A 70 22.69 5.60 -40.41
N GLU A 71 22.49 6.91 -40.49
CA GLU A 71 22.65 7.84 -39.38
C GLU A 71 21.62 7.57 -38.28
N ILE A 72 20.33 7.45 -38.63
CA ILE A 72 19.27 7.10 -37.68
C ILE A 72 19.52 5.73 -37.04
N ASP A 73 19.96 4.73 -37.80
CA ASP A 73 20.25 3.39 -37.29
C ASP A 73 21.45 3.40 -36.33
N LYS A 74 22.50 4.18 -36.62
CA LYS A 74 23.66 4.38 -35.73
C LYS A 74 23.26 5.08 -34.43
N GLU A 75 22.48 6.15 -34.51
CA GLU A 75 21.99 6.86 -33.32
C GLU A 75 21.08 5.97 -32.47
N THR A 76 20.20 5.20 -33.10
CA THR A 76 19.32 4.24 -32.41
C THR A 76 20.15 3.19 -31.67
N GLN A 77 21.18 2.63 -32.32
CA GLN A 77 22.07 1.65 -31.70
C GLN A 77 22.87 2.27 -30.53
N ALA A 78 23.29 3.53 -30.65
CA ALA A 78 23.99 4.22 -29.57
C ALA A 78 23.09 4.43 -28.35
N ILE A 79 21.81 4.76 -28.55
CA ILE A 79 20.81 4.87 -27.48
C ILE A 79 20.54 3.50 -26.84
N GLU A 80 20.40 2.44 -27.63
CA GLU A 80 20.18 1.08 -27.09
C GLU A 80 21.35 0.60 -26.22
N LYS A 81 22.59 0.90 -26.63
CA LYS A 81 23.80 0.61 -25.83
C LYS A 81 23.83 1.36 -24.50
N GLN A 82 23.19 2.53 -24.41
CA GLN A 82 23.06 3.30 -23.16
C GLN A 82 21.88 2.82 -22.30
N LEU A 83 20.77 2.41 -22.94
CA LEU A 83 19.57 1.93 -22.25
C LEU A 83 19.81 0.63 -21.49
N GLN A 84 20.38 -0.39 -22.14
CA GLN A 84 20.57 -1.72 -21.53
C GLN A 84 21.23 -1.68 -20.14
N PRO A 85 22.41 -1.05 -19.95
CA PRO A 85 23.04 -1.01 -18.64
C PRO A 85 22.23 -0.18 -17.63
N LYS A 86 21.59 0.91 -18.05
CA LYS A 86 20.78 1.76 -17.16
C LYS A 86 19.52 1.02 -16.67
N GLU A 87 18.84 0.29 -17.55
CA GLU A 87 17.68 -0.54 -17.20
C GLU A 87 18.08 -1.67 -16.24
N ALA A 88 19.24 -2.30 -16.45
CA ALA A 88 19.75 -3.32 -15.53
C ALA A 88 20.03 -2.76 -14.12
N VAL A 89 20.66 -1.57 -14.04
CA VAL A 89 20.91 -0.90 -12.76
C VAL A 89 19.60 -0.48 -12.10
N LEU A 90 18.65 0.06 -12.87
CA LEU A 90 17.33 0.47 -12.39
C LEU A 90 16.57 -0.72 -11.78
N ASN A 91 16.50 -1.84 -12.49
CA ASN A 91 15.83 -3.04 -11.99
C ASN A 91 16.47 -3.55 -10.68
N THR A 92 17.79 -3.49 -10.60
CA THR A 92 18.52 -3.91 -9.39
C THR A 92 18.21 -3.01 -8.20
N LYS A 93 18.28 -1.68 -8.41
CA LYS A 93 17.99 -0.70 -7.35
C LYS A 93 16.52 -0.69 -6.95
N GLN A 94 15.59 -0.90 -7.88
CA GLN A 94 14.17 -1.04 -7.57
C GLN A 94 13.92 -2.27 -6.70
N ALA A 95 14.52 -3.42 -7.02
CA ALA A 95 14.40 -4.62 -6.20
C ALA A 95 15.01 -4.46 -4.80
N GLU A 96 16.08 -3.68 -4.67
CA GLU A 96 16.66 -3.34 -3.37
C GLU A 96 15.74 -2.41 -2.57
N LEU A 97 15.18 -1.39 -3.22
CA LEU A 97 14.23 -0.47 -2.61
C LEU A 97 12.98 -1.20 -2.09
N ASP A 98 12.40 -2.08 -2.91
CA ASP A 98 11.22 -2.85 -2.54
C ASP A 98 11.48 -3.76 -1.33
N LYS A 99 12.67 -4.37 -1.25
CA LYS A 99 13.09 -5.16 -0.08
C LYS A 99 13.15 -4.30 1.18
N LEU A 100 13.79 -3.13 1.12
CA LEU A 100 13.91 -2.25 2.27
C LEU A 100 12.55 -1.73 2.74
N LEU A 101 11.68 -1.33 1.81
CA LEU A 101 10.31 -0.91 2.11
C LEU A 101 9.50 -2.02 2.77
N THR A 102 9.65 -3.26 2.28
CA THR A 102 8.97 -4.43 2.86
C THR A 102 9.42 -4.68 4.29
N VAL A 103 10.73 -4.63 4.56
CA VAL A 103 11.27 -4.79 5.92
C VAL A 103 10.74 -3.70 6.86
N GLN A 104 10.77 -2.43 6.43
CA GLN A 104 10.26 -1.31 7.23
C GLN A 104 8.76 -1.45 7.52
N HIS A 105 7.98 -1.89 6.52
CA HIS A 105 6.55 -2.13 6.69
C HIS A 105 6.27 -3.20 7.75
N TRP A 106 6.91 -4.35 7.67
CA TRP A 106 6.71 -5.44 8.63
C TRP A 106 7.17 -5.06 10.04
N GLN A 107 8.28 -4.32 10.17
CA GLN A 107 8.73 -3.83 11.46
C GLN A 107 7.74 -2.85 12.09
N LYS A 108 7.08 -2.01 11.28
CA LYS A 108 6.00 -1.13 11.75
C LYS A 108 4.79 -1.94 12.21
N VAL A 109 4.34 -2.89 11.40
CA VAL A 109 3.21 -3.78 11.74
C VAL A 109 3.49 -4.53 13.05
N GLU A 110 4.69 -5.08 13.22
CA GLU A 110 5.10 -5.76 14.44
C GLU A 110 5.03 -4.85 15.67
N ASN A 111 5.57 -3.62 15.56
CA ASN A 111 5.50 -2.63 16.64
C ASN A 111 4.06 -2.23 16.97
N ASP A 112 3.21 -2.04 15.95
CA ASP A 112 1.81 -1.69 16.12
C ASP A 112 1.03 -2.82 16.82
N VAL A 113 1.29 -4.08 16.47
CA VAL A 113 0.72 -5.26 17.13
C VAL A 113 1.18 -5.32 18.59
N GLN A 114 2.49 -5.28 18.87
CA GLN A 114 3.00 -5.36 20.25
C GLN A 114 2.47 -4.23 21.15
N THR A 115 2.37 -3.02 20.61
CA THR A 115 1.86 -1.87 21.36
C THR A 115 0.33 -1.97 21.53
N GLY A 116 -0.37 -2.41 20.49
CA GLY A 116 -1.81 -2.64 20.49
C GLY A 116 -2.23 -3.71 21.51
N GLU A 117 -1.54 -4.85 21.54
CA GLU A 117 -1.79 -5.96 22.47
C GLU A 117 -1.67 -5.50 23.93
N LYS A 118 -0.57 -4.81 24.28
CA LYS A 118 -0.39 -4.28 25.65
C LYS A 118 -1.51 -3.33 26.07
N ARG A 119 -1.96 -2.46 25.16
CA ARG A 119 -3.07 -1.53 25.43
C ARG A 119 -4.39 -2.28 25.57
N LEU A 120 -4.64 -3.28 24.73
CA LEU A 120 -5.84 -4.10 24.76
C LEU A 120 -5.93 -4.90 26.06
N GLU A 121 -4.84 -5.55 26.48
CA GLU A 121 -4.74 -6.26 27.75
C GLU A 121 -4.97 -5.32 28.95
N ALA A 122 -4.34 -4.14 28.95
CA ALA A 122 -4.54 -3.16 30.01
C ALA A 122 -6.01 -2.72 30.09
N GLN A 123 -6.66 -2.51 28.94
CA GLN A 123 -8.07 -2.14 28.91
C GLN A 123 -8.97 -3.28 29.38
N ALA A 124 -8.67 -4.54 29.01
CA ALA A 124 -9.40 -5.70 29.51
C ALA A 124 -9.30 -5.85 31.03
N ARG A 125 -8.10 -5.64 31.60
CA ARG A 125 -7.92 -5.63 33.07
C ARG A 125 -8.75 -4.54 33.74
N ARG A 126 -8.80 -3.34 33.16
CA ARG A 126 -9.62 -2.23 33.68
C ARG A 126 -11.12 -2.55 33.64
N ILE A 127 -11.59 -3.18 32.56
CA ILE A 127 -12.98 -3.64 32.45
C ILE A 127 -13.28 -4.65 33.56
N ASN A 128 -12.40 -5.64 33.75
CA ASN A 128 -12.62 -6.67 34.77
C ASN A 128 -12.56 -6.10 36.21
N GLN A 129 -11.70 -5.11 36.46
CA GLN A 129 -11.68 -4.39 37.74
C GLN A 129 -12.98 -3.60 37.98
N ALA A 130 -13.46 -2.88 36.96
CA ALA A 130 -14.74 -2.16 37.06
C ALA A 130 -15.92 -3.13 37.25
N ALA A 131 -15.90 -4.28 36.58
CA ALA A 131 -16.89 -5.34 36.75
C ALA A 131 -16.92 -5.87 38.19
N ALA A 132 -15.75 -6.12 38.79
CA ALA A 132 -15.65 -6.57 40.18
C ALA A 132 -16.12 -5.51 41.19
N GLN A 133 -15.82 -4.23 40.94
CA GLN A 133 -16.33 -3.13 41.76
C GLN A 133 -17.85 -3.03 41.68
N LEU A 134 -18.40 -3.10 40.46
CA LEU A 134 -19.85 -3.07 40.25
C LEU A 134 -20.55 -4.27 40.90
N GLU A 135 -19.96 -5.46 40.84
CA GLU A 135 -20.47 -6.67 41.50
C GLU A 135 -20.56 -6.47 43.02
N ALA A 136 -19.52 -5.90 43.64
CA ALA A 136 -19.52 -5.61 45.07
C ALA A 136 -20.58 -4.57 45.48
N GLU A 137 -20.78 -3.52 44.68
CA GLU A 137 -21.83 -2.51 44.92
C GLU A 137 -23.24 -3.10 44.78
N ILE A 138 -23.48 -3.97 43.80
CA ILE A 138 -24.75 -4.69 43.63
C ILE A 138 -25.03 -5.59 44.84
N GLN A 139 -24.03 -6.33 45.31
CA GLN A 139 -24.14 -7.16 46.51
C GLN A 139 -24.44 -6.32 47.76
N SER A 140 -23.78 -5.16 47.91
CA SER A 140 -24.02 -4.23 49.01
C SER A 140 -25.46 -3.68 48.99
N LEU A 141 -25.94 -3.28 47.81
CA LEU A 141 -27.33 -2.85 47.62
C LEU A 141 -28.33 -3.95 48.00
N LYS A 142 -28.04 -5.19 47.61
CA LYS A 142 -28.87 -6.35 47.95
C LYS A 142 -28.91 -6.60 49.46
N ALA A 143 -27.77 -6.56 50.13
CA ALA A 143 -27.70 -6.71 51.59
C ALA A 143 -28.47 -5.61 52.33
N MET A 144 -28.38 -4.36 51.87
CA MET A 144 -29.17 -3.26 52.42
C MET A 144 -30.67 -3.45 52.16
N TYR A 145 -31.06 -3.86 50.96
CA TYR A 145 -32.44 -4.19 50.64
C TYR A 145 -32.98 -5.29 51.56
N ASP A 146 -32.25 -6.39 51.76
CA ASP A 146 -32.70 -7.51 52.60
C ASP A 146 -32.88 -7.09 54.07
N LEU A 147 -32.09 -6.11 54.54
CA LEU A 147 -32.23 -5.51 55.87
C LEU A 147 -33.45 -4.58 55.97
N LEU A 148 -33.69 -3.73 54.96
CA LEU A 148 -34.73 -2.69 55.01
C LEU A 148 -36.12 -3.16 54.57
N ASN A 149 -36.21 -4.13 53.65
CA ASN A 149 -37.48 -4.53 53.03
C ASN A 149 -38.53 -5.07 54.03
N PRO A 150 -38.16 -5.82 55.09
CA PRO A 150 -39.11 -6.22 56.12
C PRO A 150 -39.78 -5.02 56.81
N SER A 151 -39.00 -4.02 57.22
CA SER A 151 -39.53 -2.81 57.87
C SER A 151 -40.43 -1.99 56.93
N TYR A 152 -40.10 -1.96 55.64
CA TYR A 152 -40.98 -1.35 54.63
C TYR A 152 -42.31 -2.11 54.52
N SER A 153 -42.26 -3.44 54.46
CA SER A 153 -43.47 -4.27 54.37
C SER A 153 -44.36 -4.12 55.61
N GLU A 154 -43.76 -4.03 56.80
CA GLU A 154 -44.48 -3.74 58.04
C GLU A 154 -45.17 -2.36 58.01
N TRP A 155 -44.47 -1.34 57.52
CA TRP A 155 -45.01 0.02 57.47
C TRP A 155 -46.17 0.15 56.48
N PHE A 156 -46.05 -0.48 55.31
CA PHE A 156 -47.11 -0.48 54.29
C PHE A 156 -48.25 -1.48 54.59
N GLN A 157 -48.09 -2.34 55.59
CA GLN A 157 -49.04 -3.42 55.95
C GLN A 157 -49.32 -4.42 54.82
N GLU A 158 -48.47 -4.45 53.80
CA GLU A 158 -48.53 -5.37 52.66
C GLU A 158 -47.12 -5.77 52.23
N PRO A 159 -46.93 -6.95 51.59
CA PRO A 159 -45.63 -7.33 51.05
C PRO A 159 -45.16 -6.33 49.98
N THR A 160 -44.23 -5.47 50.34
CA THR A 160 -43.66 -4.44 49.46
C THR A 160 -42.27 -4.85 49.02
N GLN A 161 -41.95 -4.65 47.74
CA GLN A 161 -40.62 -4.85 47.19
C GLN A 161 -40.07 -3.50 46.73
N ILE A 162 -39.20 -2.90 47.54
CA ILE A 162 -38.66 -1.55 47.27
C ILE A 162 -37.59 -1.53 46.15
N VAL A 163 -36.97 -2.68 45.85
CA VAL A 163 -36.01 -2.85 44.76
C VAL A 163 -36.22 -4.21 44.10
N GLU A 164 -36.29 -4.22 42.76
CA GLU A 164 -36.31 -5.44 41.96
C GLU A 164 -34.92 -5.67 41.33
N PHE A 165 -34.29 -6.81 41.65
CA PHE A 165 -32.97 -7.18 41.13
C PHE A 165 -33.12 -8.06 39.87
N VAL A 166 -33.31 -7.42 38.71
CA VAL A 166 -33.50 -8.12 37.42
C VAL A 166 -32.18 -8.50 36.76
N ALA A 167 -31.13 -7.71 36.96
CA ALA A 167 -29.81 -7.96 36.38
C ALA A 167 -29.23 -9.27 36.92
N ARG A 168 -28.73 -10.16 36.03
CA ARG A 168 -28.13 -11.45 36.42
C ARG A 168 -26.65 -11.56 36.09
N THR A 169 -26.14 -10.65 35.26
CA THR A 169 -24.78 -10.73 34.72
C THR A 169 -24.13 -9.36 34.63
N ILE A 170 -22.80 -9.32 34.67
CA ILE A 170 -21.98 -8.11 34.49
C ILE A 170 -21.02 -8.32 33.30
N PRO A 171 -20.81 -7.30 32.45
CA PRO A 171 -19.82 -7.37 31.37
C PRO A 171 -18.42 -7.71 31.90
N HIS A 172 -17.77 -8.70 31.29
CA HIS A 172 -16.48 -9.21 31.71
C HIS A 172 -15.67 -9.70 30.51
N VAL A 173 -14.35 -9.50 30.53
CA VAL A 173 -13.45 -9.92 29.46
C VAL A 173 -12.81 -11.26 29.79
N PHE A 174 -12.92 -12.21 28.85
CA PHE A 174 -12.39 -13.56 28.93
C PHE A 174 -11.27 -13.79 27.89
N PRO A 175 -10.28 -14.64 28.18
CA PRO A 175 -9.36 -15.12 27.15
C PRO A 175 -10.10 -16.06 26.19
N GLY A 176 -9.92 -15.85 24.89
CA GLY A 176 -10.42 -16.69 23.81
C GLY A 176 -9.28 -17.35 23.02
N SER A 177 -9.62 -18.21 22.05
CA SER A 177 -8.64 -18.95 21.24
C SER A 177 -7.78 -18.09 20.32
N SER A 178 -8.24 -16.87 20.00
CA SER A 178 -7.55 -15.94 19.09
C SER A 178 -7.48 -14.51 19.63
N GLY A 179 -7.66 -14.30 20.94
CA GLY A 179 -7.66 -12.97 21.53
C GLY A 179 -8.52 -12.86 22.78
N LEU A 180 -9.13 -11.70 22.97
CA LEU A 180 -9.99 -11.39 24.12
C LEU A 180 -11.45 -11.34 23.70
N ILE A 181 -12.33 -11.87 24.54
CA ILE A 181 -13.78 -11.93 24.32
C ILE A 181 -14.45 -11.07 25.39
N LEU A 182 -15.16 -10.02 25.00
CA LEU A 182 -16.06 -9.31 25.90
C LEU A 182 -17.38 -10.09 25.98
N GLY A 183 -17.63 -10.71 27.13
CA GLY A 183 -18.85 -11.45 27.41
C GLY A 183 -19.50 -10.96 28.70
N ASN A 184 -20.33 -11.82 29.28
CA ASN A 184 -21.03 -11.55 30.53
C ASN A 184 -20.68 -12.63 31.56
N LYS A 185 -20.24 -12.22 32.75
CA LYS A 185 -20.07 -13.09 33.92
C LYS A 185 -21.36 -13.06 34.75
N GLU A 186 -21.80 -14.19 35.29
CA GLU A 186 -22.90 -14.20 36.26
C GLU A 186 -22.52 -13.43 37.54
N ILE A 187 -23.49 -12.69 38.09
CA ILE A 187 -23.34 -12.03 39.38
C ILE A 187 -23.41 -13.10 40.48
N GLU A 188 -22.40 -13.16 41.32
CA GLU A 188 -22.41 -14.02 42.50
C GLU A 188 -23.33 -13.42 43.56
N TRP A 189 -24.51 -14.02 43.77
CA TRP A 189 -25.48 -13.52 44.76
C TRP A 189 -25.24 -14.07 46.17
N GLU A 190 -24.46 -15.14 46.32
CA GLU A 190 -24.20 -15.81 47.58
C GLU A 190 -22.69 -16.09 47.74
N LYS A 191 -22.06 -15.57 48.80
CA LYS A 191 -20.90 -16.23 49.40
C LYS A 191 -21.46 -17.19 50.45
N LYS A 192 -21.39 -18.49 50.17
CA LYS A 192 -21.53 -19.53 51.21
C LYS A 192 -20.42 -19.42 52.24
#